data_AF-A0AAD7UAC0-F1
#
_entry.id   AF-A0AAD7UAC0-F1
#
_cell.length_a   1.000
_cell.length_b   1.000
_cell.length_c   1.000
_cell.angle_alpha   90.00
_cell.angle_beta   90.00
_cell.angle_gamma   90.00
#
_symmetry.space_group_name_H-M   'P 1'
#
loop_
_entity.id
_entity.type
_entity.pdbx_description
1 polymer ?
#
loop_
_entity_poly.entity_id
_entity_poly.type
_entity_poly.pdbx_seq_one_letter_code
_entity_poly.pdbx_strand_id
1 'polypeptide(L)'
;MLLLTLLAVTSALTPTVDRTIAARSRLVAALDNAREDREIVAAIDAIEAATPFKGFASEDFVSFAVAGDWQLDYATRRDSTNLTKSYVRVRDISQTVEKDASRTRVAWTLPTTGDAGTLEVRSTMRFQAEPRPHHVLRLDGHFLKPLHKLSAEPTDVVNHVAASVPYELFHPDRTVIELLYVDPELKILRCTRGTTDPVLTCQVWRRQ
;
A
#
# COMPACT_ATOMS: atom_id res chain seq x y z
N MET A 1 -39.83 -16.39 -34.58
CA MET A 1 -39.42 -14.96 -34.56
C MET A 1 -39.39 -14.53 -33.09
N LEU A 2 -38.23 -14.63 -32.44
CA LEU A 2 -38.06 -14.26 -31.03
C LEU A 2 -37.04 -13.13 -30.99
N LEU A 3 -37.52 -11.92 -30.73
CA LEU A 3 -36.73 -10.70 -30.68
C LEU A 3 -36.11 -10.54 -29.29
N LEU A 4 -34.84 -10.17 -29.29
CA LEU A 4 -33.94 -9.96 -28.16
C LEU A 4 -34.58 -9.16 -27.01
N THR A 5 -34.43 -9.66 -25.79
CA THR A 5 -34.44 -8.85 -24.55
C THR A 5 -33.00 -8.76 -24.07
N LEU A 6 -32.22 -7.84 -24.63
CA LEU A 6 -30.81 -7.64 -24.25
C LEU A 6 -30.47 -6.15 -24.23
N LEU A 7 -31.11 -5.36 -23.37
CA LEU A 7 -30.82 -3.94 -23.21
C LEU A 7 -31.36 -3.44 -21.85
N ALA A 8 -30.65 -3.75 -20.75
CA ALA A 8 -30.87 -3.10 -19.46
C ALA A 8 -29.77 -3.30 -18.40
N VAL A 9 -28.53 -3.65 -18.76
CA VAL A 9 -27.43 -3.82 -17.77
C VAL A 9 -26.28 -2.81 -17.97
N THR A 10 -26.41 -1.87 -18.90
CA THR A 10 -25.35 -0.89 -19.22
C THR A 10 -25.48 0.46 -18.53
N SER A 11 -26.58 0.75 -17.83
CA SER A 11 -26.87 2.11 -17.32
C SER A 11 -26.40 2.39 -15.88
N ALA A 12 -26.17 1.36 -15.05
CA ALA A 12 -25.87 1.56 -13.62
C ALA A 12 -24.36 1.51 -13.30
N LEU A 13 -23.54 0.97 -14.21
CA LEU A 13 -22.09 0.81 -14.01
C LEU A 13 -21.28 2.03 -14.49
N THR A 14 -21.78 2.76 -15.49
CA THR A 14 -21.17 3.94 -16.09
C THR A 14 -20.87 5.06 -15.08
N PRO A 15 -21.82 5.52 -14.24
CA PRO A 15 -21.55 6.65 -13.34
C PRO A 15 -20.52 6.33 -12.25
N THR A 16 -20.38 5.07 -11.85
CA THR A 16 -19.40 4.63 -10.84
C THR A 16 -17.99 4.53 -11.43
N VAL A 17 -17.88 4.00 -12.65
CA VAL A 17 -16.61 3.93 -13.39
C VAL A 17 -16.10 5.34 -13.69
N ASP A 18 -16.96 6.24 -14.16
CA ASP A 18 -16.58 7.62 -14.49
C ASP A 18 -16.15 8.42 -13.25
N ARG A 19 -16.80 8.19 -12.10
CA ARG A 19 -16.40 8.79 -10.82
C ARG A 19 -15.04 8.29 -10.33
N THR A 20 -14.78 6.99 -10.47
CA THR A 20 -13.50 6.38 -10.07
C THR A 20 -12.37 6.91 -10.93
N ILE A 21 -12.55 6.99 -12.25
CA ILE A 21 -11.57 7.56 -13.18
C ILE A 21 -11.31 9.04 -12.84
N ALA A 22 -12.35 9.84 -12.59
CA ALA A 22 -12.19 11.24 -12.23
C ALA A 22 -11.45 11.41 -10.89
N ALA A 23 -11.76 10.58 -9.88
CA ALA A 23 -11.11 10.61 -8.58
C ALA A 23 -9.64 10.17 -8.66
N ARG A 24 -9.35 9.14 -9.46
CA ARG A 24 -7.98 8.70 -9.78
C ARG A 24 -7.17 9.83 -10.43
N SER A 25 -7.71 10.46 -11.47
CA SER A 25 -7.02 11.57 -12.16
C SER A 25 -6.75 12.75 -11.22
N ARG A 26 -7.67 13.04 -10.28
CA ARG A 26 -7.43 14.05 -9.23
C ARG A 26 -6.34 13.62 -8.26
N LEU A 27 -6.28 12.35 -7.86
CA LEU A 27 -5.22 11.85 -6.99
C LEU A 27 -3.86 11.96 -7.67
N VAL A 28 -3.73 11.52 -8.92
CA VAL A 28 -2.46 11.66 -9.68
C VAL A 28 -2.07 13.13 -9.81
N ALA A 29 -2.99 14.01 -10.19
CA ALA A 29 -2.72 15.44 -10.28
C ALA A 29 -2.32 16.04 -8.92
N ALA A 30 -2.95 15.61 -7.82
CA ALA A 30 -2.56 16.02 -6.49
C ALA A 30 -1.16 15.51 -6.14
N LEU A 31 -0.81 14.25 -6.40
CA LEU A 31 0.54 13.73 -6.14
C LEU A 31 1.62 14.48 -6.93
N ASP A 32 1.33 14.83 -8.18
CA ASP A 32 2.29 15.49 -9.06
C ASP A 32 2.43 17.01 -8.75
N ASN A 33 1.38 17.66 -8.22
CA ASN A 33 1.34 19.11 -8.01
C ASN A 33 1.27 19.56 -6.54
N ALA A 34 0.97 18.67 -5.59
CA ALA A 34 0.62 19.07 -4.24
C ALA A 34 1.82 19.64 -3.48
N ARG A 35 1.55 20.79 -2.85
CA ARG A 35 2.31 21.32 -1.72
C ARG A 35 1.62 21.04 -0.38
N GLU A 36 0.39 20.51 -0.38
CA GLU A 36 -0.46 20.35 0.81
C GLU A 36 -1.16 18.98 0.90
N ASP A 37 -1.01 18.29 2.03
CA ASP A 37 -1.54 16.95 2.29
C ASP A 37 -3.07 16.84 2.18
N ARG A 38 -3.79 17.95 2.32
CA ARG A 38 -5.26 17.99 2.36
C ARG A 38 -5.90 17.57 1.04
N GLU A 39 -5.30 17.93 -0.08
CA GLU A 39 -5.84 17.61 -1.42
C GLU A 39 -5.69 16.13 -1.74
N ILE A 40 -4.56 15.53 -1.34
CA ILE A 40 -4.29 14.10 -1.50
C ILE A 40 -5.30 13.29 -0.69
N VAL A 41 -5.54 13.65 0.58
CA VAL A 41 -6.53 12.97 1.44
C VAL A 41 -7.93 13.07 0.84
N ALA A 42 -8.35 14.25 0.37
CA ALA A 42 -9.67 14.42 -0.24
C ALA A 42 -9.86 13.57 -1.50
N ALA A 43 -8.80 13.39 -2.30
CA ALA A 43 -8.84 12.54 -3.49
C ALA A 43 -8.94 11.05 -3.13
N ILE A 44 -8.21 10.60 -2.10
CA ILE A 44 -8.31 9.22 -1.55
C ILE A 44 -9.74 8.95 -1.09
N ASP A 45 -10.32 9.83 -0.26
CA ASP A 45 -11.68 9.67 0.26
C ASP A 45 -12.72 9.58 -0.88
N ALA A 46 -12.52 10.33 -1.97
CA ALA A 46 -13.38 10.29 -3.15
C ALA A 46 -13.27 8.95 -3.92
N ILE A 47 -12.07 8.37 -4.03
CA ILE A 47 -11.86 7.05 -4.65
C ILE A 47 -12.59 5.97 -3.85
N GLU A 48 -12.50 6.02 -2.53
CA GLU A 48 -13.15 5.06 -1.63
C GLU A 48 -14.67 5.17 -1.68
N ALA A 49 -15.21 6.38 -1.73
CA ALA A 49 -16.64 6.60 -1.89
C ALA A 49 -17.16 6.11 -3.26
N ALA A 50 -16.35 6.21 -4.31
CA ALA A 50 -16.69 5.77 -5.66
C ALA A 50 -16.50 4.27 -5.87
N THR A 51 -15.57 3.64 -5.16
CA THR A 51 -15.22 2.23 -5.30
C THR A 51 -15.68 1.49 -4.05
N PRO A 52 -16.89 0.91 -4.03
CA PRO A 52 -17.27 0.07 -2.90
C PRO A 52 -16.23 -1.03 -2.76
N PHE A 53 -15.58 -1.11 -1.59
CA PHE A 53 -14.62 -2.15 -1.25
C PHE A 53 -15.26 -3.52 -1.53
N LYS A 54 -14.96 -4.07 -2.70
CA LYS A 54 -15.16 -5.48 -2.97
C LYS A 54 -13.86 -6.10 -2.49
N GLY A 55 -13.92 -6.90 -1.43
CA GLY A 55 -12.77 -7.68 -0.99
C GLY A 55 -12.36 -8.60 -2.13
N PHE A 56 -11.50 -8.12 -3.02
CA PHE A 56 -10.86 -8.92 -4.05
C PHE A 56 -9.76 -9.69 -3.33
N ALA A 57 -10.16 -10.82 -2.79
CA ALA A 57 -9.33 -11.64 -1.95
C ALA A 57 -9.09 -13.00 -2.62
N SER A 58 -9.03 -13.06 -3.96
CA SER A 58 -8.42 -14.21 -4.58
C SER A 58 -6.91 -14.09 -4.45
N GLU A 59 -6.25 -15.23 -4.25
CA GLU A 59 -4.80 -15.30 -4.15
C GLU A 59 -4.10 -14.70 -5.38
N ASP A 60 -4.65 -14.95 -6.57
CA ASP A 60 -4.15 -14.39 -7.83
C ASP A 60 -4.21 -12.86 -7.86
N PHE A 61 -5.30 -12.28 -7.37
CA PHE A 61 -5.47 -10.82 -7.36
C PHE A 61 -4.51 -10.16 -6.38
N VAL A 62 -4.39 -10.71 -5.17
CA VAL A 62 -3.47 -10.15 -4.17
C VAL A 62 -2.03 -10.31 -4.63
N SER A 63 -1.67 -11.45 -5.21
CA SER A 63 -0.34 -11.66 -5.79
C SER A 63 -0.05 -10.63 -6.88
N PHE A 64 -1.01 -10.37 -7.78
CA PHE A 64 -0.88 -9.35 -8.82
C PHE A 64 -0.75 -7.93 -8.26
N ALA A 65 -1.62 -7.53 -7.32
CA ALA A 65 -1.66 -6.20 -6.72
C ALA A 65 -0.41 -5.88 -5.88
N VAL A 66 0.21 -6.91 -5.33
CA VAL A 66 1.36 -6.79 -4.44
C VAL A 66 2.68 -6.91 -5.21
N ALA A 67 2.77 -7.82 -6.18
CA ALA A 67 4.00 -8.04 -6.96
C ALA A 67 4.39 -6.82 -7.79
N GLY A 68 5.68 -6.71 -8.14
CA GLY A 68 6.24 -5.69 -9.03
C GLY A 68 7.04 -4.60 -8.34
N ASP A 69 7.41 -3.61 -9.14
CA ASP A 69 8.16 -2.45 -8.70
C ASP A 69 7.21 -1.28 -8.42
N TRP A 70 7.23 -0.81 -7.18
CA TRP A 70 6.32 0.18 -6.64
C TRP A 70 7.11 1.32 -6.03
N GLN A 71 6.74 2.55 -6.35
CA GLN A 71 7.26 3.77 -5.76
C GLN A 71 6.27 4.34 -4.75
N LEU A 72 6.76 4.77 -3.58
CA LEU A 72 5.95 5.47 -2.59
C LEU A 72 5.79 6.94 -3.02
N ASP A 73 4.58 7.32 -3.42
CA ASP A 73 4.27 8.71 -3.75
C ASP A 73 3.83 9.51 -2.52
N TYR A 74 3.13 8.84 -1.58
CA TYR A 74 2.57 9.49 -0.41
C TYR A 74 2.43 8.54 0.77
N ALA A 75 2.74 9.02 1.98
CA ALA A 75 2.47 8.31 3.22
C ALA A 75 2.02 9.27 4.31
N THR A 76 0.95 8.91 5.01
CA THR A 76 0.52 9.59 6.24
C THR A 76 0.49 8.61 7.40
N ARG A 77 0.78 9.14 8.57
CA ARG A 77 0.47 8.52 9.85
C ARG A 77 -0.54 9.42 10.55
N ARG A 78 -1.77 8.94 10.69
CA ARG A 78 -2.75 9.56 11.57
C ARG A 78 -2.58 8.92 12.94
N ASP A 79 -1.77 9.55 13.80
CA ASP A 79 -2.01 9.42 15.23
C ASP A 79 -3.24 10.28 15.58
N SER A 80 -3.90 10.00 16.69
CA SER A 80 -5.18 10.64 17.08
C SER A 80 -5.13 12.18 17.17
N THR A 81 -3.97 12.82 16.99
CA THR A 81 -3.81 14.26 17.22
C THR A 81 -2.85 15.01 16.29
N ASN A 82 -1.94 14.39 15.52
CA ASN A 82 -0.96 15.10 14.66
C ASN A 82 -0.45 14.27 13.47
N LEU A 83 -0.13 14.96 12.37
CA LEU A 83 0.61 14.40 11.23
C LEU A 83 2.12 14.51 11.50
N THR A 84 2.81 13.39 11.70
CA THR A 84 4.29 13.37 11.80
C THR A 84 4.91 13.03 10.44
N LYS A 85 5.80 13.90 9.92
CA LYS A 85 6.53 13.69 8.67
C LYS A 85 7.44 12.45 8.77
N SER A 86 7.40 11.57 7.77
CA SER A 86 8.29 10.42 7.68
C SER A 86 9.76 10.87 7.63
N TYR A 87 10.59 10.26 8.49
CA TYR A 87 12.03 10.55 8.58
C TYR A 87 12.87 9.76 7.58
N VAL A 88 12.26 8.86 6.80
CA VAL A 88 12.94 8.04 5.77
C VAL A 88 12.26 8.24 4.42
N ARG A 89 13.06 8.35 3.36
CA ARG A 89 12.59 8.27 1.99
C ARG A 89 12.74 6.83 1.51
N VAL A 90 11.61 6.17 1.34
CA VAL A 90 11.51 4.92 0.59
C VAL A 90 11.24 5.30 -0.86
N ARG A 91 12.15 4.93 -1.77
CA ARG A 91 11.96 5.24 -3.20
C ARG A 91 11.31 4.07 -3.92
N ASP A 92 11.89 2.88 -3.78
CA ASP A 92 11.52 1.74 -4.59
C ASP A 92 11.26 0.52 -3.71
N ILE A 93 10.11 -0.10 -3.90
CA ILE A 93 9.78 -1.41 -3.36
C ILE A 93 9.61 -2.38 -4.52
N SER A 94 10.49 -3.36 -4.60
CA SER A 94 10.37 -4.47 -5.53
C SER A 94 9.86 -5.69 -4.77
N GLN A 95 8.70 -6.20 -5.13
CA GLN A 95 8.11 -7.37 -4.48
C GLN A 95 7.92 -8.52 -5.46
N THR A 96 8.49 -9.66 -5.11
CA THR A 96 8.29 -10.94 -5.80
C THR A 96 7.38 -11.80 -4.94
N VAL A 97 6.29 -12.29 -5.53
CA VAL A 97 5.39 -13.25 -4.88
C VAL A 97 5.55 -14.59 -5.59
N GLU A 98 5.89 -15.60 -4.81
CA GLU A 98 5.92 -17.01 -5.20
C GLU A 98 4.79 -17.73 -4.43
N LYS A 99 4.51 -18.99 -4.79
CA LYS A 99 3.48 -19.77 -4.10
C LYS A 99 3.77 -19.82 -2.59
N ASP A 100 2.84 -19.31 -1.78
CA ASP A 100 2.91 -19.22 -0.33
C ASP A 100 4.09 -18.37 0.23
N ALA A 101 4.81 -17.62 -0.59
CA ALA A 101 5.98 -16.86 -0.16
C ALA A 101 6.09 -15.50 -0.85
N SER A 102 6.63 -14.52 -0.12
CA SER A 102 6.96 -13.21 -0.67
C SER A 102 8.38 -12.80 -0.31
N ARG A 103 9.04 -12.17 -1.27
CA ARG A 103 10.31 -11.49 -1.07
C ARG A 103 10.15 -10.05 -1.49
N THR A 104 10.41 -9.14 -0.56
CA THR A 104 10.31 -7.71 -0.81
C THR A 104 11.65 -7.05 -0.59
N ARG A 105 12.04 -6.16 -1.51
CA ARG A 105 13.24 -5.33 -1.39
C ARG A 105 12.83 -3.88 -1.39
N VAL A 106 13.29 -3.16 -0.38
CA VAL A 106 13.01 -1.74 -0.18
C VAL A 106 14.31 -0.97 -0.32
N ALA A 107 14.40 -0.10 -1.32
CA ALA A 107 15.45 0.91 -1.40
C ALA A 107 15.10 2.10 -0.51
N TRP A 108 16.02 2.45 0.39
CA TRP A 108 15.80 3.49 1.39
C TRP A 108 16.95 4.50 1.41
N THR A 109 16.63 5.72 1.85
CA THR A 109 17.61 6.76 2.14
C THR A 109 17.16 7.59 3.34
N LEU A 110 18.06 7.80 4.30
CA LEU A 110 17.88 8.71 5.42
C LEU A 110 18.23 10.14 4.97
N PRO A 111 17.27 11.09 4.90
CA PRO A 111 17.55 12.44 4.41
C PRO A 111 18.52 13.24 5.26
N THR A 112 18.60 12.93 6.56
CA THR A 112 19.44 13.66 7.53
C THR A 112 20.91 13.28 7.42
N THR A 113 21.21 12.00 7.21
CA THR A 113 22.59 11.49 7.18
C THR A 113 23.07 11.15 5.76
N GLY A 114 22.15 10.96 4.82
CA GLY A 114 22.43 10.45 3.48
C GLY A 114 22.68 8.94 3.44
N ASP A 115 22.57 8.24 4.59
CA ASP A 115 22.71 6.78 4.62
C ASP A 115 21.67 6.15 3.70
N ALA A 116 22.09 5.12 2.97
CA ALA A 116 21.24 4.44 2.00
C ALA A 116 21.57 2.95 1.92
N GLY A 117 20.61 2.17 1.43
CA GLY A 117 20.74 0.73 1.31
C GLY A 117 19.49 0.06 0.78
N THR A 118 19.50 -1.26 0.85
CA THR A 118 18.35 -2.11 0.61
C THR A 118 17.96 -2.83 1.89
N LEU A 119 16.66 -2.89 2.18
CA LEU A 119 16.11 -3.77 3.20
C LEU A 119 15.38 -4.91 2.48
N GLU A 120 15.81 -6.15 2.72
CA GLU A 120 15.16 -7.34 2.19
C GLU A 120 14.28 -7.97 3.27
N VAL A 121 13.01 -8.22 2.94
CA VAL A 121 12.02 -8.86 3.80
C VAL A 121 11.59 -10.17 3.16
N ARG A 122 11.48 -11.22 3.96
CA ARG A 122 10.96 -12.53 3.55
C ARG A 122 9.78 -12.89 4.42
N SER A 123 8.68 -13.27 3.78
CA SER A 123 7.46 -13.64 4.48
C SER A 123 6.78 -14.83 3.82
N THR A 124 6.12 -15.66 4.62
CA THR A 124 5.20 -16.71 4.18
C THR A 124 3.79 -16.12 4.08
N MET A 125 3.06 -16.43 3.02
CA MET A 125 1.68 -16.00 2.78
C MET A 125 0.72 -17.17 2.97
N ARG A 126 -0.42 -16.91 3.62
CA ARG A 126 -1.52 -17.87 3.70
C ARG A 126 -2.84 -17.17 3.41
N PHE A 127 -3.64 -17.77 2.55
CA PHE A 127 -4.99 -17.31 2.31
C PHE A 127 -5.97 -17.92 3.31
N GLN A 128 -6.81 -17.10 3.94
CA GLN A 128 -7.91 -17.53 4.79
C GLN A 128 -9.24 -17.09 4.17
N ALA A 129 -10.06 -18.06 3.76
CA ALA A 129 -11.28 -17.80 3.01
C ALA A 129 -12.47 -17.32 3.86
N GLU A 130 -12.51 -17.64 5.16
CA GLU A 130 -13.70 -17.42 6.01
C GLU A 130 -13.34 -16.90 7.41
N PRO A 131 -14.22 -16.12 8.08
CA PRO A 131 -15.52 -15.60 7.61
C PRO A 131 -15.39 -14.34 6.72
N ARG A 132 -14.19 -13.77 6.62
CA ARG A 132 -13.85 -12.72 5.66
C ARG A 132 -12.58 -13.15 4.94
N PRO A 133 -12.60 -13.26 3.60
CA PRO A 133 -11.40 -13.55 2.82
C PRO A 133 -10.27 -12.57 3.14
N HIS A 134 -9.12 -13.06 3.61
CA HIS A 134 -7.95 -12.25 3.90
C HIS A 134 -6.64 -13.03 3.74
N HIS A 135 -5.56 -12.32 3.48
CA HIS A 135 -4.21 -12.87 3.47
C HIS A 135 -3.54 -12.66 4.83
N VAL A 136 -2.98 -13.73 5.37
CA VAL A 136 -2.11 -13.70 6.54
C VAL A 136 -0.68 -13.79 6.06
N LEU A 137 0.08 -12.73 6.29
CA LEU A 137 1.52 -12.71 6.08
C LEU A 137 2.20 -13.09 7.40
N ARG A 138 3.22 -13.93 7.32
CA ARG A 138 4.10 -14.29 8.43
C ARG A 138 5.51 -13.87 8.07
N LEU A 139 6.12 -13.00 8.88
CA LEU A 139 7.52 -12.61 8.70
C LEU A 139 8.45 -13.78 9.03
N ASP A 140 9.25 -14.19 8.05
CA ASP A 140 10.27 -15.23 8.22
C ASP A 140 11.65 -14.63 8.54
N GLY A 141 11.93 -13.43 8.04
CA GLY A 141 13.15 -12.69 8.36
C GLY A 141 13.30 -11.38 7.58
N HIS A 142 14.22 -10.53 8.05
CA HIS A 142 14.59 -9.29 7.38
C HIS A 142 16.11 -9.08 7.42
N PHE A 143 16.66 -8.46 6.37
CA PHE A 143 18.09 -8.28 6.18
C PHE A 143 18.38 -6.86 5.68
N LEU A 144 19.11 -6.08 6.48
CA LEU A 144 19.58 -4.77 6.07
C LEU A 144 20.89 -4.89 5.28
N LYS A 145 20.95 -4.29 4.10
CA LYS A 145 22.12 -4.23 3.20
C LYS A 145 22.48 -2.77 2.92
N PRO A 146 23.27 -2.11 3.78
CA PRO A 146 23.74 -0.75 3.55
C PRO A 146 24.64 -0.64 2.32
N LEU A 147 24.59 0.48 1.59
CA LEU A 147 25.55 0.77 0.51
C LEU A 147 26.94 1.11 1.05
N HIS A 148 26.98 1.72 2.23
CA HIS A 148 28.18 2.14 2.92
C HIS A 148 28.06 1.80 4.42
N LYS A 149 29.15 1.99 5.17
CA LYS A 149 29.09 1.91 6.63
C LYS A 149 28.08 2.94 7.13
N LEU A 150 27.10 2.48 7.91
CA LEU A 150 26.05 3.33 8.48
C LEU A 150 26.65 4.34 9.46
N SER A 151 26.10 5.55 9.45
CA SER A 151 26.42 6.56 10.46
C SER A 151 25.71 6.30 11.80
N ALA A 152 24.57 5.61 11.77
CA ALA A 152 23.77 5.23 12.94
C ALA A 152 23.83 3.72 13.22
N GLU A 153 23.37 3.31 14.40
CA GLU A 153 23.23 1.90 14.76
C GLU A 153 22.26 1.19 13.79
N PRO A 154 22.61 0.00 13.25
CA PRO A 154 21.79 -0.69 12.26
C PRO A 154 20.34 -0.94 12.71
N THR A 155 20.14 -1.21 14.01
CA THR A 155 18.80 -1.43 14.58
C THR A 155 17.92 -0.19 14.48
N ASP A 156 18.47 0.99 14.70
CA ASP A 156 17.72 2.25 14.58
C ASP A 156 17.34 2.49 13.12
N VAL A 157 18.27 2.25 12.19
CA VAL A 157 17.99 2.33 10.75
C VAL A 157 16.89 1.36 10.36
N VAL A 158 16.94 0.10 10.80
CA VAL A 158 15.86 -0.87 10.56
C VAL A 158 14.52 -0.36 11.10
N ASN A 159 14.47 0.14 12.34
CA ASN A 159 13.24 0.66 12.94
C ASN A 159 12.68 1.84 12.15
N HIS A 160 13.54 2.74 11.69
CA HIS A 160 13.16 3.88 10.88
C HIS A 160 12.64 3.46 9.50
N VAL A 161 13.33 2.55 8.81
CA VAL A 161 12.89 2.04 7.51
C VAL A 161 11.58 1.24 7.66
N ALA A 162 11.48 0.38 8.68
CA ALA A 162 10.29 -0.41 8.99
C ALA A 162 9.05 0.46 9.28
N ALA A 163 9.24 1.65 9.85
CA ALA A 163 8.15 2.60 10.09
C ALA A 163 7.67 3.32 8.81
N SER A 164 8.48 3.32 7.74
CA SER A 164 8.23 4.06 6.49
C SER A 164 7.82 3.17 5.32
N VAL A 165 7.77 1.87 5.52
CA VAL A 165 7.36 0.85 4.55
C VAL A 165 6.00 0.27 4.92
N PRO A 166 5.30 -0.41 3.99
CA PRO A 166 4.05 -1.07 4.29
C PRO A 166 4.19 -2.05 5.46
N TYR A 167 3.25 -2.00 6.41
CA TYR A 167 3.31 -2.85 7.59
C TYR A 167 3.13 -4.33 7.27
N GLU A 168 2.56 -4.69 6.11
CA GLU A 168 2.48 -6.08 5.64
C GLU A 168 3.85 -6.74 5.51
N LEU A 169 4.91 -5.93 5.44
CA LEU A 169 6.29 -6.38 5.37
C LEU A 169 6.93 -6.61 6.76
N PHE A 170 6.38 -6.07 7.85
CA PHE A 170 7.07 -6.07 9.16
C PHE A 170 6.25 -6.59 10.34
N HIS A 171 4.92 -6.63 10.26
CA HIS A 171 4.09 -6.99 11.41
C HIS A 171 3.00 -8.02 11.08
N PRO A 172 3.34 -9.32 11.17
CA PRO A 172 2.41 -10.41 10.87
C PRO A 172 1.31 -10.64 11.94
N ASP A 173 1.51 -10.20 13.19
CA ASP A 173 0.75 -10.80 14.30
C ASP A 173 -0.39 -9.96 14.89
N ARG A 174 -0.56 -8.67 14.56
CA ARG A 174 -1.59 -7.78 15.16
C ARG A 174 -2.09 -6.63 14.29
N THR A 175 -1.86 -6.68 12.98
CA THR A 175 -2.20 -5.58 12.07
C THR A 175 -3.25 -6.05 11.07
N VAL A 176 -4.38 -5.34 11.01
CA VAL A 176 -5.32 -5.52 9.89
C VAL A 176 -4.87 -4.58 8.78
N ILE A 177 -4.66 -5.15 7.61
CA ILE A 177 -4.20 -4.42 6.44
C ILE A 177 -5.30 -4.48 5.39
N GLU A 178 -5.80 -3.31 5.04
CA GLU A 178 -6.80 -3.10 4.00
C GLU A 178 -6.07 -2.56 2.77
N LEU A 179 -5.91 -3.41 1.77
CA LEU A 179 -5.37 -3.02 0.47
C LEU A 179 -6.52 -2.63 -0.45
N LEU A 180 -6.53 -1.38 -0.89
CA LEU A 180 -7.38 -0.90 -1.98
C LEU A 180 -6.55 -0.79 -3.25
N TYR A 181 -6.72 -1.76 -4.13
CA TYR A 181 -6.16 -1.70 -5.47
C TYR A 181 -7.05 -0.83 -6.35
N VAL A 182 -6.51 0.28 -6.86
CA VAL A 182 -7.27 1.22 -7.69
C VAL A 182 -7.23 0.76 -9.14
N ASP A 183 -6.03 0.49 -9.66
CA ASP A 183 -5.78 0.07 -11.04
C ASP A 183 -4.33 -0.47 -11.21
N PRO A 184 -3.93 -0.96 -12.41
CA PRO A 184 -2.57 -1.45 -12.70
C PRO A 184 -1.41 -0.54 -12.29
N GLU A 185 -1.63 0.77 -12.22
CA GLU A 185 -0.58 1.75 -11.96
C GLU A 185 -0.62 2.31 -10.53
N LEU A 186 -1.73 2.13 -9.80
CA LEU A 186 -1.95 2.78 -8.52
C LEU A 186 -2.61 1.86 -7.49
N LYS A 187 -2.03 1.79 -6.29
CA LYS A 187 -2.65 1.15 -5.12
C LYS A 187 -2.59 2.04 -3.88
N ILE A 188 -3.63 1.93 -3.06
CA ILE A 188 -3.77 2.61 -1.78
C ILE A 188 -3.76 1.54 -0.69
N LEU A 189 -2.88 1.71 0.28
CA LEU A 189 -2.74 0.81 1.40
C LEU A 189 -3.16 1.50 2.69
N ARG A 190 -4.08 0.88 3.42
CA ARG A 190 -4.46 1.27 4.77
C ARG A 190 -4.03 0.20 5.76
N CYS A 191 -3.30 0.62 6.78
CA CYS A 191 -2.96 -0.27 7.90
C CYS A 191 -3.61 0.27 9.17
N THR A 192 -4.30 -0.62 9.89
CA THR A 192 -4.89 -0.31 11.19
C THR A 192 -4.22 -1.17 12.26
N ARG A 193 -3.60 -0.52 13.24
CA ARG A 193 -2.89 -1.20 14.33
C ARG A 193 -3.75 -1.31 15.58
N GLY A 194 -4.03 -2.55 16.01
CA GLY A 194 -4.73 -2.82 17.27
C GLY A 194 -6.22 -2.43 17.28
N THR A 195 -6.96 -2.92 18.27
CA THR A 195 -8.40 -2.67 18.42
C THR A 195 -8.72 -1.50 19.36
N THR A 196 -7.77 -1.10 20.20
CA THR A 196 -7.98 -0.11 21.28
C THR A 196 -7.53 1.31 20.94
N ASP A 197 -6.60 1.49 19.99
CA ASP A 197 -6.20 2.80 19.46
C ASP A 197 -5.67 2.65 18.02
N PRO A 198 -6.54 2.73 17.00
CA PRO A 198 -6.16 2.46 15.62
C PRO A 198 -5.28 3.58 15.08
N VAL A 199 -3.95 3.37 15.10
CA VAL A 199 -3.05 4.16 14.26
C VAL A 199 -3.34 3.78 12.81
N LEU A 200 -3.90 4.72 12.05
CA LEU A 200 -4.15 4.56 10.63
C LEU A 200 -2.97 5.13 9.86
N THR A 201 -2.26 4.27 9.12
CA THR A 201 -1.36 4.75 8.07
C THR A 201 -2.01 4.57 6.72
N CYS A 202 -2.00 5.62 5.91
CA CYS A 202 -2.43 5.58 4.52
C CYS A 202 -1.23 5.82 3.62
N GLN A 203 -0.98 4.89 2.70
CA GLN A 203 0.13 4.98 1.75
C GLN A 203 -0.43 4.88 0.32
N VAL A 204 0.10 5.69 -0.59
CA VAL A 204 -0.23 5.66 -2.01
C VAL A 204 1.03 5.26 -2.78
N TRP A 205 0.89 4.20 -3.57
CA TRP A 205 1.98 3.60 -4.31
C TRP A 205 1.69 3.62 -5.80
N ARG A 206 2.68 4.04 -6.59
CA ARG A 206 2.64 4.08 -8.06
C ARG A 206 3.54 2.99 -8.64
N ARG A 207 3.06 2.28 -9.66
CA ARG A 207 3.86 1.29 -10.40
C ARG A 207 4.98 1.98 -11.18
N GLN A 208 6.17 1.40 -11.19
CA GLN A 208 7.29 1.79 -12.06
C GLN A 208 7.33 0.95 -13.35
#